data_AF-A0A961YYJ5-F1
#
_entry.id   AF-A0A961YYJ5-F1
#
_cell.length_a   1.000
_cell.length_b   1.000
_cell.length_c   1.000
_cell.angle_alpha   90.00
_cell.angle_beta   90.00
_cell.angle_gamma   90.00
#
_symmetry.space_group_name_H-M   'P 1'
#
loop_
_entity.id
_entity.type
_entity.pdbx_description
1 polymer ?
#
loop_
_entity_poly.entity_id
_entity_poly.type
_entity_poly.pdbx_seq_one_letter_code
_entity_poly.pdbx_strand_id
1 'polypeptide(L)'
;MPAELEQLRRYQASVRTLAQPILKCLKLAAAHVMEVGNGLQLGHINGRFGERNVDLVVRDRRVLLLVGDQEMDLGELMSLKGGKLAIDKISIKRLSNRKPRRPRREDVDDTEIQSPTRRQAQIRAERNRQIRQHGKRLRKAGRSWPQISEEIAGMLFIASPSNGLKAITAETIRRILATSTGR
;
A
#
# COMPACT_ATOMS: atom_id res chain seq x y z
N MET A 1 30.55 -3.98 17.20
CA MET A 1 29.67 -4.56 16.17
C MET A 1 28.91 -5.83 16.56
N PRO A 2 29.39 -6.78 17.41
CA PRO A 2 28.58 -7.97 17.76
C PRO A 2 27.45 -7.70 18.77
N ALA A 3 27.62 -6.73 19.67
CA ALA A 3 26.65 -6.44 20.75
C ALA A 3 25.30 -5.88 20.26
N GLU A 4 25.29 -5.07 19.19
CA GLU A 4 24.07 -4.47 18.64
C GLU A 4 23.21 -5.53 17.93
N LEU A 5 23.83 -6.45 17.18
CA LEU A 5 23.16 -7.60 16.57
C LEU A 5 22.57 -8.53 17.63
N GLU A 6 23.27 -8.75 18.73
CA GLU A 6 22.79 -9.59 19.82
C GLU A 6 21.62 -8.94 20.58
N GLN A 7 21.67 -7.62 20.82
CA GLN A 7 20.55 -6.86 21.37
C GLN A 7 19.32 -6.91 20.45
N LEU A 8 19.51 -6.74 19.14
CA LEU A 8 18.43 -6.77 18.16
C LEU A 8 17.78 -8.17 18.07
N ARG A 9 18.57 -9.24 18.17
CA ARG A 9 18.07 -10.63 18.25
C ARG A 9 17.29 -10.90 19.54
N ARG A 10 17.80 -10.49 20.70
CA ARG A 10 17.10 -10.63 22.00
C ARG A 10 15.79 -9.86 22.03
N TYR A 11 15.80 -8.69 21.41
CA TYR A 11 14.63 -7.86 21.22
C TYR A 11 13.59 -8.52 20.31
N GLN A 12 13.98 -8.99 19.12
CA GLN A 12 13.07 -9.72 18.22
C GLN A 12 12.49 -10.98 18.89
N ALA A 13 13.30 -11.71 19.66
CA ALA A 13 12.84 -12.85 20.44
C ALA A 13 11.77 -12.44 21.47
N SER A 14 11.97 -11.33 22.18
CA SER A 14 11.02 -10.80 23.17
C SER A 14 9.69 -10.36 22.53
N VAL A 15 9.76 -9.70 21.37
CA VAL A 15 8.58 -9.27 20.60
C VAL A 15 7.81 -10.49 20.06
N ARG A 16 8.50 -11.54 19.59
CA ARG A 16 7.86 -12.82 19.21
C ARG A 16 7.22 -13.52 20.41
N THR A 17 7.81 -13.45 21.60
CA THR A 17 7.19 -14.00 22.82
C THR A 17 5.90 -13.26 23.17
N LEU A 18 5.82 -11.95 22.96
CA LEU A 18 4.60 -11.16 23.14
C LEU A 18 3.54 -11.43 22.07
N ALA A 19 3.93 -11.82 20.86
CA ALA A 19 3.00 -12.14 19.78
C ALA A 19 2.04 -13.29 20.14
N GLN A 20 2.54 -14.36 20.77
CA GLN A 20 1.75 -15.55 21.12
C GLN A 20 0.53 -15.27 22.02
N PRO A 21 0.65 -14.59 23.17
CA PRO A 21 -0.51 -14.26 23.98
C PRO A 21 -1.47 -13.31 23.25
N ILE A 22 -0.96 -12.37 22.44
CA ILE A 22 -1.80 -11.46 21.63
C ILE A 22 -2.62 -12.26 20.61
N LEU A 23 -2.00 -13.14 19.84
CA LEU A 23 -2.66 -14.05 18.90
C LEU A 23 -3.76 -14.85 19.58
N LYS A 24 -3.46 -15.44 20.74
CA LYS A 24 -4.42 -16.22 21.53
C LYS A 24 -5.61 -15.36 21.99
N CYS A 25 -5.36 -14.15 22.46
CA CYS A 25 -6.40 -13.22 22.87
C CYS A 25 -7.29 -12.80 21.68
N LEU A 26 -6.69 -12.58 20.52
CA LEU A 26 -7.36 -12.16 19.29
C LEU A 26 -7.96 -13.33 18.49
N LYS A 27 -7.68 -14.57 18.87
CA LYS A 27 -8.04 -15.79 18.14
C LYS A 27 -7.49 -15.79 16.71
N LEU A 28 -6.28 -15.26 16.53
CA LEU A 28 -5.53 -15.32 15.28
C LEU A 28 -4.67 -16.58 15.26
N ALA A 29 -4.55 -17.23 14.11
CA ALA A 29 -3.72 -18.43 14.00
C ALA A 29 -2.23 -18.06 14.02
N ALA A 30 -1.44 -18.82 14.79
CA ALA A 30 -0.01 -18.55 14.99
C ALA A 30 0.85 -18.69 13.71
N ALA A 31 0.32 -19.35 12.68
CA ALA A 31 0.96 -19.48 11.37
C ALA A 31 1.05 -18.15 10.57
N HIS A 32 0.40 -17.08 11.05
CA HIS A 32 0.36 -15.79 10.37
C HIS A 32 1.37 -14.77 10.88
N VAL A 33 2.28 -15.16 11.79
CA VAL A 33 3.34 -14.25 12.24
C VAL A 33 4.40 -14.12 11.17
N MET A 34 4.41 -12.99 10.47
CA MET A 34 5.42 -12.64 9.46
C MET A 34 6.23 -11.44 9.94
N GLU A 35 7.54 -11.46 9.73
CA GLU A 35 8.38 -10.28 9.95
C GLU A 35 8.17 -9.28 8.81
N VAL A 36 7.84 -8.04 9.15
CA VAL A 36 7.60 -6.96 8.19
C VAL A 36 8.33 -5.70 8.69
N GLY A 37 9.45 -5.35 8.05
CA GLY A 37 10.29 -4.22 8.43
C GLY A 37 10.72 -4.27 9.91
N ASN A 38 10.31 -3.26 10.68
CA ASN A 38 10.62 -3.13 12.11
C ASN A 38 9.56 -3.75 13.05
N GLY A 39 8.73 -4.68 12.55
CA GLY A 39 7.66 -5.28 13.32
C GLY A 39 7.29 -6.70 12.91
N LEU A 40 6.25 -7.21 13.56
CA LEU A 40 5.63 -8.52 13.30
C LEU A 40 4.20 -8.31 12.84
N GLN A 41 3.87 -8.70 11.61
CA GLN A 41 2.48 -8.88 11.20
C GLN A 41 1.95 -10.13 11.89
N LEU A 42 0.86 -10.01 12.64
CA LEU A 42 0.23 -11.10 13.40
C LEU A 42 -0.89 -11.80 12.62
N GLY A 43 -1.48 -11.11 11.64
CA GLY A 43 -2.55 -11.63 10.80
C GLY A 43 -3.53 -10.55 10.38
N HIS A 44 -4.79 -10.94 10.21
CA HIS A 44 -5.85 -10.05 9.72
C HIS A 44 -7.12 -10.15 10.55
N ILE A 45 -7.86 -9.03 10.66
CA ILE A 45 -9.19 -8.99 11.27
C ILE A 45 -10.17 -8.25 10.36
N ASN A 46 -11.43 -8.68 10.40
CA ASN A 46 -12.51 -8.03 9.65
C ASN A 46 -13.03 -6.80 10.40
N GLY A 47 -12.97 -5.65 9.73
CA GLY A 47 -13.60 -4.41 10.16
C GLY A 47 -14.79 -4.02 9.27
N ARG A 48 -15.49 -2.95 9.66
CA ARG A 48 -16.62 -2.38 8.90
C ARG A 48 -16.28 -2.02 7.45
N PHE A 49 -15.03 -1.66 7.19
CA PHE A 49 -14.56 -1.17 5.89
C PHE A 49 -13.61 -2.15 5.19
N GLY A 50 -13.72 -3.44 5.52
CA GLY A 50 -12.90 -4.50 4.95
C GLY A 50 -11.90 -5.10 5.94
N GLU A 51 -11.09 -6.01 5.42
CA GLU A 51 -10.03 -6.69 6.14
C GLU A 51 -8.90 -5.72 6.53
N ARG A 52 -8.33 -5.91 7.72
CA ARG A 52 -7.27 -5.08 8.31
C ARG A 52 -6.13 -5.97 8.77
N ASN A 53 -4.91 -5.60 8.41
CA ASN A 53 -3.72 -6.20 9.01
C ASN A 53 -3.65 -5.84 10.50
N VAL A 54 -3.17 -6.78 11.30
CA VAL A 54 -2.82 -6.55 12.69
C VAL A 54 -1.32 -6.72 12.81
N ASP A 55 -0.63 -5.64 13.13
CA ASP A 55 0.83 -5.62 13.22
C ASP A 55 1.28 -5.22 14.62
N LEU A 56 2.42 -5.74 15.04
CA LEU A 56 3.09 -5.41 16.29
C LEU A 56 4.39 -4.72 15.92
N VAL A 57 4.48 -3.42 16.19
CA VAL A 57 5.66 -2.62 15.87
C VAL A 57 6.17 -2.01 17.16
N VAL A 58 7.46 -1.77 17.23
CA VAL A 58 8.03 -1.02 18.34
C VAL A 58 8.57 0.29 17.81
N ARG A 59 8.09 1.38 18.39
CA ARG A 59 8.50 2.75 18.03
C ARG A 59 8.74 3.51 19.33
N ASP A 60 9.80 4.33 19.37
CA ASP A 60 10.10 5.20 20.52
C ASP A 60 10.07 4.49 21.89
N ARG A 61 10.64 3.27 21.95
CA ARG A 61 10.68 2.40 23.14
C ARG A 61 9.32 1.88 23.64
N ARG A 62 8.26 1.97 22.82
CA ARG A 62 6.93 1.45 23.12
C ARG A 62 6.53 0.36 22.15
N VAL A 63 5.82 -0.65 22.65
CA VAL A 63 5.23 -1.67 21.79
C VAL A 63 3.84 -1.18 21.37
N LEU A 64 3.65 -1.03 20.07
CA LEU A 64 2.41 -0.56 19.46
C LEU A 64 1.72 -1.73 18.76
N LEU A 65 0.40 -1.78 18.89
CA LEU A 65 -0.46 -2.61 18.06
C LEU A 65 -1.06 -1.75 16.96
N LEU A 66 -0.80 -2.12 15.71
CA LEU A 66 -1.42 -1.51 14.55
C LEU A 66 -2.59 -2.37 14.07
N VAL A 67 -3.69 -1.72 13.71
CA VAL A 67 -4.84 -2.32 13.06
C VAL A 67 -5.13 -1.52 11.78
N GLY A 68 -4.63 -2.00 10.65
CA GLY A 68 -4.47 -1.17 9.45
C GLY A 68 -3.61 0.07 9.76
N ASP A 69 -4.10 1.26 9.42
CA ASP A 69 -3.38 2.53 9.66
C ASP A 69 -3.60 3.11 11.07
N GLN A 70 -4.21 2.35 11.98
CA GLN A 70 -4.53 2.81 13.33
C GLN A 70 -3.55 2.23 14.33
N GLU A 71 -2.88 3.10 15.07
CA GLU A 71 -1.89 2.73 16.08
C GLU A 71 -2.49 2.87 17.48
N MET A 72 -2.14 1.97 18.39
CA MET A 72 -2.44 2.10 19.82
C MET A 72 -1.32 1.45 20.64
N ASP A 73 -1.02 2.03 21.79
CA ASP A 73 -0.04 1.46 22.72
C ASP A 73 -0.56 0.12 23.24
N LEU A 74 0.27 -0.91 23.14
CA LEU A 74 -0.10 -2.24 23.60
C LEU A 74 -0.36 -2.23 25.12
N GLY A 75 0.35 -1.41 25.89
CA GLY A 75 0.15 -1.25 27.32
C GLY A 75 -1.25 -0.73 27.68
N GLU A 76 -1.86 0.09 26.83
CA GLU A 76 -3.24 0.57 27.02
C GLU A 76 -4.30 -0.49 26.68
N LEU A 77 -3.95 -1.43 25.78
CA LEU A 77 -4.83 -2.51 25.36
C LEU A 77 -4.79 -3.72 26.29
N MET A 78 -3.70 -3.88 27.04
CA MET A 78 -3.48 -5.03 27.90
C MET A 78 -3.90 -4.75 29.32
N SER A 79 -4.60 -5.71 29.92
CA SER A 79 -4.93 -5.69 31.35
C SER A 79 -4.67 -7.06 31.95
N LEU A 80 -4.31 -7.09 33.23
CA LEU A 80 -4.27 -8.33 34.01
C LEU A 80 -5.65 -8.55 34.62
N LYS A 81 -6.36 -9.58 34.16
CA LYS A 81 -7.68 -9.95 34.69
C LYS A 81 -7.63 -11.39 35.21
N GLY A 82 -7.72 -11.55 36.54
CA GLY A 82 -7.71 -12.85 37.20
C GLY A 82 -6.42 -13.64 36.96
N GLY A 83 -5.26 -12.97 37.02
CA GLY A 83 -3.94 -13.58 36.80
C GLY A 83 -3.65 -13.96 35.33
N LYS A 84 -4.55 -13.64 34.40
CA LYS A 84 -4.36 -13.85 32.97
C LYS A 84 -4.26 -12.51 32.26
N LEU A 85 -3.38 -12.47 31.29
CA LEU A 85 -3.27 -11.37 30.35
C LEU A 85 -4.54 -11.32 29.49
N ALA A 86 -5.22 -10.19 29.49
CA ALA A 86 -6.40 -9.91 28.70
C ALA A 86 -6.14 -8.72 27.79
N ILE A 87 -6.75 -8.75 26.62
CA ILE A 87 -6.72 -7.65 25.66
C ILE A 87 -8.10 -7.04 25.55
N ASP A 88 -8.17 -5.71 25.51
CA ASP A 88 -9.40 -4.97 25.24
C ASP A 88 -9.84 -5.15 23.78
N LYS A 89 -10.67 -6.17 23.58
CA LYS A 89 -11.28 -6.49 22.28
C LYS A 89 -12.24 -5.41 21.80
N ILE A 90 -12.83 -4.61 22.71
CA ILE A 90 -13.75 -3.53 22.33
C ILE A 90 -12.95 -2.43 21.65
N SER A 91 -11.82 -2.04 22.24
CA SER A 91 -10.93 -1.04 21.66
C SER A 91 -10.35 -1.49 20.32
N ILE A 92 -9.95 -2.76 20.19
CA ILE A 92 -9.49 -3.32 18.90
C ILE A 92 -10.59 -3.35 17.84
N LYS A 93 -11.81 -3.74 18.22
CA LYS A 93 -12.97 -3.71 17.30
C LYS A 93 -13.33 -2.27 16.90
N ARG A 94 -13.18 -1.31 17.81
CA ARG A 94 -13.34 0.12 17.48
C ARG A 94 -12.29 0.55 16.47
N LEU A 95 -11.02 0.16 16.64
CA LEU A 95 -9.96 0.46 15.68
C LEU A 95 -10.24 -0.15 14.30
N SER A 96 -10.59 -1.44 14.22
CA SER A 96 -10.85 -2.10 12.93
C SER A 96 -12.02 -1.47 12.17
N ASN A 97 -12.98 -0.91 12.91
CA ASN A 97 -14.15 -0.22 12.37
C ASN A 97 -13.91 1.25 12.05
N ARG A 98 -12.75 1.83 12.36
CA ARG A 98 -12.44 3.20 11.95
C ARG A 98 -12.29 3.26 10.43
N LYS A 99 -12.73 4.40 9.88
CA LYS A 99 -12.53 4.69 8.47
C LYS A 99 -11.03 4.69 8.18
N PRO A 100 -10.55 4.00 7.13
CA PRO A 100 -9.14 4.01 6.81
C PRO A 100 -8.70 5.45 6.59
N ARG A 101 -7.52 5.81 7.12
CA ARG A 101 -6.99 7.14 6.87
C ARG A 101 -6.73 7.17 5.37
N ARG A 102 -7.28 8.17 4.66
CA ARG A 102 -6.82 8.41 3.29
C ARG A 102 -5.30 8.62 3.41
N PRO A 103 -4.48 7.98 2.57
CA PRO A 103 -3.04 8.18 2.63
C PRO A 103 -2.80 9.69 2.61
N ARG A 104 -2.25 10.23 3.71
CA ARG A 104 -1.69 11.57 3.69
C ARG A 104 -0.60 11.52 2.63
N ARG A 105 -0.51 12.56 1.81
CA ARG A 105 0.52 12.70 0.77
C ARG A 105 1.93 12.93 1.35
N GLU A 106 2.09 12.76 2.66
CA GLU A 106 3.26 13.10 3.46
C GLU A 106 3.50 11.88 4.36
N ASP A 107 4.76 11.44 4.43
CA ASP A 107 5.26 10.22 5.09
C ASP A 107 5.18 8.92 4.26
N VAL A 108 5.55 9.00 2.98
CA VAL A 108 6.20 7.85 2.33
C VAL A 108 7.68 7.96 2.68
N ASP A 109 8.10 7.27 3.74
CA ASP A 109 9.52 6.93 3.90
C ASP A 109 9.97 6.23 2.61
N ASP A 110 11.04 6.77 2.01
CA ASP A 110 11.59 6.39 0.70
C ASP A 110 12.28 5.02 0.68
N THR A 111 12.00 4.16 1.65
CA THR A 111 12.64 2.86 1.81
C THR A 111 11.59 1.75 1.85
N GLU A 112 11.72 0.86 0.88
CA GLU A 112 11.04 -0.43 0.71
C GLU A 112 9.80 -0.49 -0.20
N ILE A 113 10.01 -1.26 -1.26
CA ILE A 113 9.06 -1.76 -2.25
C ILE A 113 8.67 -0.73 -3.33
N GLN A 114 9.66 -0.39 -4.15
CA GLN A 114 9.42 -0.06 -5.57
C GLN A 114 8.79 -1.28 -6.27
N SER A 115 7.51 -1.51 -6.01
CA SER A 115 6.72 -2.52 -6.68
C SER A 115 6.67 -2.18 -8.18
N PRO A 116 6.85 -3.17 -9.10
CA PRO A 116 6.85 -2.99 -10.55
C PRO A 116 5.67 -2.17 -11.10
N THR A 117 4.58 -2.09 -10.35
CA THR A 117 3.36 -1.32 -10.60
C THR A 117 3.52 0.19 -10.53
N ARG A 118 4.38 0.77 -9.66
CA ARG A 118 4.54 2.25 -9.59
C ARG A 118 5.29 2.80 -10.81
N ARG A 119 6.40 2.17 -11.20
CA ARG A 119 7.13 2.53 -12.44
C ARG A 119 6.23 2.36 -13.66
N GLN A 120 5.48 1.26 -13.75
CA GLN A 120 4.52 1.08 -14.84
C GLN A 120 3.38 2.12 -14.81
N ALA A 121 2.89 2.52 -13.65
CA ALA A 121 1.88 3.57 -13.51
C ALA A 121 2.42 4.94 -13.92
N GLN A 122 3.64 5.28 -13.53
CA GLN A 122 4.32 6.52 -13.95
C GLN A 122 4.57 6.54 -15.46
N ILE A 123 5.08 5.44 -16.03
CA ILE A 123 5.27 5.29 -17.47
C ILE A 123 3.94 5.43 -18.20
N ARG A 124 2.85 4.81 -17.69
CA ARG A 124 1.50 4.97 -18.26
C ARG A 124 0.98 6.40 -18.14
N ALA A 125 1.20 7.06 -17.01
CA ALA A 125 0.75 8.42 -16.77
C ALA A 125 1.46 9.41 -17.70
N GLU A 126 2.79 9.29 -17.82
CA GLU A 126 3.59 10.12 -18.71
C GLU A 126 3.23 9.89 -20.18
N ARG A 127 3.07 8.63 -20.58
CA ARG A 127 2.58 8.28 -21.92
C ARG A 127 1.20 8.86 -22.21
N ASN A 128 0.25 8.78 -21.27
CA ASN A 128 -1.08 9.37 -21.43
C ASN A 128 -1.02 10.90 -21.50
N ARG A 129 -0.09 11.53 -20.77
CA ARG A 129 0.16 12.97 -20.83
C ARG A 129 0.68 13.36 -22.21
N GLN A 130 1.64 12.62 -22.77
CA GLN A 130 2.15 12.82 -24.13
C GLN A 130 1.05 12.68 -25.18
N ILE A 131 0.23 11.61 -25.11
CA ILE A 131 -0.93 11.41 -25.98
C ILE A 131 -1.86 12.63 -25.96
N ARG A 132 -2.16 13.17 -24.77
CA ARG A 132 -3.03 14.35 -24.63
C ARG A 132 -2.38 15.62 -25.17
N GLN A 133 -1.09 15.82 -24.94
CA GLN A 133 -0.37 17.00 -25.45
C GLN A 133 -0.31 16.99 -26.98
N HIS A 134 0.05 15.85 -27.58
CA HIS A 134 0.04 15.68 -29.04
C HIS A 134 -1.37 15.81 -29.61
N GLY A 135 -2.36 15.17 -28.99
CA GLY A 135 -3.76 15.30 -29.41
C GLY A 135 -4.25 16.75 -29.40
N LYS A 136 -3.91 17.53 -28.37
CA LYS A 136 -4.23 18.97 -28.31
C LYS A 136 -3.52 19.78 -29.40
N ARG A 137 -2.24 19.50 -29.68
CA ARG A 137 -1.49 20.17 -30.75
C ARG A 137 -2.10 19.89 -32.13
N LEU A 138 -2.39 18.62 -32.43
CA LEU A 138 -2.99 18.22 -33.71
C LEU A 138 -4.43 18.73 -33.85
N ARG A 139 -5.18 18.82 -32.75
CA ARG A 139 -6.51 19.43 -32.74
C ARG A 139 -6.46 20.93 -33.05
N LYS A 140 -5.48 21.66 -32.49
CA LYS A 140 -5.23 23.07 -32.84
C LYS A 140 -4.83 23.25 -34.31
N ALA A 141 -4.15 22.26 -34.89
CA ALA A 141 -3.83 22.22 -36.32
C ALA A 141 -5.02 21.80 -37.21
N GLY A 142 -6.24 21.74 -36.67
CA GLY A 142 -7.47 21.47 -37.43
C GLY A 142 -7.74 20.00 -37.76
N ARG A 143 -6.93 19.05 -37.25
CA ARG A 143 -7.11 17.62 -37.58
C ARG A 143 -8.35 17.03 -36.91
N SER A 144 -8.95 16.04 -37.60
CA SER A 144 -10.10 15.29 -37.08
C SER A 144 -9.66 14.25 -36.05
N TRP A 145 -10.54 13.91 -35.09
CA TRP A 145 -10.23 12.93 -34.05
C TRP A 145 -9.74 11.55 -34.57
N PRO A 146 -10.30 11.00 -35.68
CA PRO A 146 -9.78 9.78 -36.29
C PRO A 146 -8.31 9.91 -36.73
N GLN A 147 -7.98 10.98 -37.47
CA GLN A 147 -6.61 11.25 -37.95
C GLN A 147 -5.63 11.43 -36.79
N ILE A 148 -6.03 12.15 -35.74
CA ILE A 148 -5.23 12.33 -34.52
C ILE A 148 -4.90 10.99 -33.87
N SER A 149 -5.89 10.08 -33.78
CA SER A 149 -5.70 8.78 -33.13
C SER A 149 -4.78 7.85 -33.92
N GLU A 150 -4.85 7.88 -35.26
CA GLU A 150 -3.99 7.08 -36.14
C GLU A 150 -2.55 7.59 -36.14
N GLU A 151 -2.37 8.91 -36.18
CA GLU A 151 -1.05 9.54 -36.16
C GLU A 151 -0.31 9.28 -34.83
N ILE A 152 -1.01 9.37 -33.70
CA ILE A 152 -0.43 9.06 -32.38
C ILE A 152 -0.16 7.55 -32.25
N ALA A 153 -1.02 6.68 -32.82
CA ALA A 153 -0.80 5.24 -32.82
C ALA A 153 0.47 4.87 -33.60
N GLY A 154 0.66 5.46 -34.78
CA GLY A 154 1.87 5.26 -35.59
C GLY A 154 3.14 5.72 -34.88
N MET A 155 3.11 6.89 -34.23
CA MET A 155 4.26 7.42 -33.48
C MET A 155 4.66 6.52 -32.30
N LEU A 156 3.68 6.03 -31.53
CA LEU A 156 3.93 5.17 -30.37
C LEU A 156 4.30 3.73 -30.75
N PHE A 157 3.85 3.26 -31.92
CA PHE A 157 4.25 1.97 -32.47
C PHE A 157 5.75 1.96 -32.83
N ILE A 158 6.25 3.04 -33.43
CA ILE A 158 7.67 3.18 -33.79
C ILE A 158 8.56 3.32 -32.53
N ALA A 159 8.05 3.90 -31.45
CA ALA A 159 8.80 4.15 -30.22
C ALA A 159 8.86 2.96 -29.23
N SER A 160 8.26 1.81 -29.51
CA SER A 160 8.18 0.69 -28.54
C SER A 160 8.46 -0.73 -29.08
N PRO A 161 9.64 -1.03 -29.67
CA PRO A 161 10.08 -2.41 -29.80
C PRO A 161 10.72 -2.96 -28.50
N SER A 162 11.22 -2.11 -27.59
CA SER A 162 12.22 -2.52 -26.60
C SER A 162 11.72 -2.72 -25.15
N ASN A 163 10.46 -2.38 -24.82
CA ASN A 163 10.01 -2.35 -23.41
C ASN A 163 8.90 -3.35 -23.04
N GLY A 164 8.59 -4.34 -23.88
CA GLY A 164 7.56 -5.35 -23.60
C GLY A 164 6.14 -4.79 -23.39
N LEU A 165 5.93 -3.51 -23.71
CA LEU A 165 4.64 -2.84 -23.62
C LEU A 165 3.86 -3.12 -24.92
N LYS A 166 2.67 -3.73 -24.79
CA LYS A 166 1.77 -4.00 -25.91
C LYS A 166 1.57 -2.74 -26.77
N ALA A 167 1.64 -2.90 -28.09
CA ALA A 167 1.31 -1.87 -29.06
C ALA A 167 -0.08 -1.28 -28.78
N ILE A 168 -0.22 0.04 -28.87
CA ILE A 168 -1.46 0.75 -28.56
C ILE A 168 -2.20 1.02 -29.86
N THR A 169 -3.47 0.61 -29.92
CA THR A 169 -4.34 0.85 -31.08
C THR A 169 -4.91 2.27 -31.09
N ALA A 170 -5.29 2.76 -32.27
CA ALA A 170 -5.99 4.04 -32.43
C ALA A 170 -7.27 4.12 -31.57
N GLU A 171 -7.98 3.00 -31.41
CA GLU A 171 -9.17 2.92 -30.55
C GLU A 171 -8.85 3.21 -29.06
N THR A 172 -7.74 2.69 -28.57
CA THR A 172 -7.28 2.94 -27.19
C THR A 172 -6.94 4.42 -26.98
N ILE A 173 -6.32 5.05 -27.98
CA ILE A 173 -6.02 6.49 -27.96
C ILE A 173 -7.30 7.32 -27.96
N ARG A 174 -8.31 6.97 -28.77
CA ARG A 174 -9.62 7.64 -28.75
C ARG A 174 -10.25 7.59 -27.36
N ARG A 175 -10.19 6.44 -26.67
CA ARG A 175 -10.70 6.29 -25.29
C ARG A 175 -9.96 7.18 -24.27
N ILE A 176 -8.64 7.31 -24.41
CA ILE A 176 -7.80 8.19 -23.56
C ILE A 176 -8.08 9.67 -23.81
N LEU A 177 -8.38 10.05 -25.05
CA LEU A 177 -8.73 11.43 -25.41
C LEU A 177 -10.16 11.78 -24.97
N ALA A 178 -11.12 10.86 -25.15
CA ALA A 178 -12.53 11.06 -24.78
C ALA A 178 -12.75 11.25 -23.27
N THR A 179 -11.93 10.61 -22.42
CA THR A 179 -11.97 10.79 -20.95
C THR A 179 -11.50 12.18 -20.50
N SER A 180 -10.97 13.01 -21.39
CA SER A 180 -10.55 14.39 -21.08
C SER A 180 -11.55 15.47 -21.50
N THR A 181 -12.58 15.12 -22.28
CA THR A 181 -13.59 16.05 -22.80
C THR A 181 -14.88 16.10 -21.96
N GLY A 182 -14.95 15.36 -20.85
CA GLY A 182 -16.06 15.41 -19.91
C GLY A 182 -15.74 16.25 -18.67
N ARG A 183 -15.56 17.56 -18.84
CA ARG A 183 -15.67 18.60 -17.81
C ARG A 183 -15.94 19.94 -18.47
#